data_AF-A0A7C1R2C1-F1
#
_entry.id   AF-A0A7C1R2C1-F1
#
_cell.length_a   1.000
_cell.length_b   1.000
_cell.length_c   1.000
_cell.angle_alpha   90.00
_cell.angle_beta   90.00
_cell.angle_gamma   90.00
#
_symmetry.space_group_name_H-M   'P 1'
#
loop_
_entity.id
_entity.type
_entity.pdbx_description
1 polymer ?
#
loop_
_entity_poly.entity_id
_entity_poly.type
_entity_poly.pdbx_seq_one_letter_code
_entity_poly.pdbx_strand_id
1 'polypeptide(L)'
;MNILIIAGAVSLIILICFFFLFALYSLLEKEKRAFWRSSIVFLFLIIISIIFFLAESPLKKWLFGTVFILLILDLAILLLFPLKRKSTEIVGGQNKVDERDVIFARFEYDEGTETYEEYYGRRPEYKKIDDEIRKFPDILSHSHSKKNPILSALASAEFDFLEHQLTQVSGRESREKSQLPPSENTRIIKKIMKYLGSDHSGICLLNQAYVYSHVGRGPEHYSEEIKLEHKYAIAFALEMDLGMVASAPKEPIIVETGKKYVE
;
A
#
# COMPACT_ATOMS: atom_id res chain seq x y z
N MET A 1 34.07 -18.85 35.87
CA MET A 1 33.79 -17.66 35.04
C MET A 1 32.36 -17.23 35.31
N ASN A 2 32.09 -15.95 35.63
CA ASN A 2 30.75 -15.51 36.06
C ASN A 2 29.78 -15.59 34.88
N ILE A 3 28.64 -16.28 35.06
CA ILE A 3 27.59 -16.50 34.03
C ILE A 3 27.18 -15.19 33.34
N LEU A 4 27.09 -14.09 34.10
CA LEU A 4 26.75 -12.76 33.59
C LEU A 4 27.77 -12.20 32.57
N ILE A 5 29.07 -12.52 32.73
CA ILE A 5 30.10 -12.08 31.78
C ILE A 5 29.91 -12.82 30.45
N ILE A 6 29.66 -14.13 30.51
CA ILE A 6 29.45 -14.96 29.33
C ILE A 6 28.18 -14.53 28.60
N ALA A 7 27.08 -14.37 29.34
CA ALA A 7 25.79 -13.94 28.79
C ALA A 7 25.87 -12.54 28.14
N GLY A 8 26.56 -11.59 28.79
CA GLY A 8 26.78 -10.26 28.23
C GLY A 8 27.69 -10.27 27.00
N ALA A 9 28.77 -11.07 27.01
CA ALA A 9 29.66 -11.19 25.86
C ALA A 9 28.95 -11.80 24.65
N VAL A 10 28.17 -12.86 24.85
CA VAL A 10 27.34 -13.47 23.80
C VAL A 10 26.33 -12.46 23.25
N SER A 11 25.67 -11.70 24.12
CA SER A 11 24.68 -10.68 23.71
C SER A 11 25.29 -9.55 22.89
N LEU A 12 26.49 -9.10 23.27
CA LEU A 12 27.24 -8.09 22.53
C LEU A 12 27.65 -8.59 21.15
N ILE A 13 28.10 -9.85 21.04
CA ILE A 13 28.41 -10.49 19.75
C ILE A 13 27.15 -10.55 18.88
N ILE A 14 26.01 -10.99 19.42
CA ILE A 14 24.74 -11.05 18.69
C ILE A 14 24.35 -9.67 18.16
N LEU A 15 24.45 -8.62 18.98
CA LEU A 15 24.15 -7.24 18.57
C LEU A 15 25.07 -6.77 17.43
N ILE A 16 26.37 -7.05 17.54
CA ILE A 16 27.36 -6.69 16.51
C ILE A 16 27.05 -7.39 15.19
N CYS A 17 26.81 -8.70 15.23
CA CYS A 17 26.42 -9.47 14.05
C CYS A 17 25.12 -8.97 13.44
N PHE A 18 24.12 -8.66 14.28
CA PHE A 18 22.84 -8.10 13.84
C PHE A 18 23.02 -6.77 13.09
N PHE A 19 23.71 -5.79 13.70
CA PHE A 19 23.90 -4.48 13.07
C PHE A 19 24.81 -4.53 11.85
N PHE A 20 25.77 -5.46 11.81
CA PHE A 20 26.56 -5.73 10.61
C PHE A 20 25.69 -6.25 9.45
N LEU A 21 24.90 -7.29 9.70
CA LEU A 21 23.99 -7.85 8.70
C LEU A 21 22.96 -6.81 8.26
N PHE A 22 22.38 -6.07 9.20
CA PHE A 22 21.41 -5.03 8.90
C PHE A 22 22.01 -3.90 8.05
N ALA A 23 23.26 -3.48 8.31
CA ALA A 23 23.98 -2.53 7.47
C ALA A 23 24.24 -3.11 6.06
N LEU A 24 24.65 -4.36 5.96
CA LEU A 24 24.89 -5.04 4.68
C LEU A 24 23.60 -5.11 3.84
N TYR A 25 22.49 -5.54 4.42
CA TYR A 25 21.19 -5.58 3.73
C TYR A 25 20.69 -4.17 3.39
N SER A 26 20.85 -3.19 4.28
CA SER A 26 20.52 -1.79 3.98
C SER A 26 21.31 -1.25 2.78
N LEU A 27 22.56 -1.69 2.59
CA LEU A 27 23.37 -1.33 1.43
C LEU A 27 22.88 -2.02 0.16
N LEU A 28 22.54 -3.31 0.24
CA LEU A 28 21.97 -4.08 -0.88
C LEU A 28 20.62 -3.50 -1.35
N GLU A 29 19.78 -3.09 -0.39
CA GLU A 29 18.48 -2.44 -0.62
C GLU A 29 18.61 -0.96 -1.04
N LYS A 30 19.83 -0.41 -1.09
CA LYS A 30 20.14 0.99 -1.43
C LYS A 30 19.52 2.02 -0.46
N GLU A 31 19.18 1.60 0.75
CA GLU A 31 18.61 2.43 1.82
C GLU A 31 19.70 3.20 2.58
N LYS A 32 20.17 4.31 1.99
CA LYS A 32 21.29 5.13 2.51
C LYS A 32 21.12 5.53 3.97
N ARG A 33 19.89 5.91 4.38
CA ARG A 33 19.62 6.37 5.75
C ARG A 33 19.74 5.22 6.76
N ALA A 34 19.18 4.05 6.42
CA ALA A 34 19.26 2.87 7.27
C ALA A 34 20.71 2.39 7.39
N PHE A 35 21.45 2.35 6.28
CA PHE A 35 22.87 2.00 6.22
C PHE A 35 23.73 2.85 7.15
N TRP A 36 23.63 4.18 7.06
CA TRP A 36 24.45 5.06 7.89
C TRP A 36 24.13 4.93 9.38
N ARG A 37 22.84 4.85 9.73
CA ARG A 37 22.41 4.69 11.13
C ARG A 37 22.90 3.38 11.73
N SER A 38 22.75 2.27 11.01
CA SER A 38 23.20 0.96 11.48
C SER A 38 24.72 0.84 11.51
N SER A 39 25.43 1.44 10.56
CA SER A 39 26.91 1.47 10.53
C SER A 39 27.50 2.25 11.71
N ILE A 40 26.88 3.38 12.09
CA ILE A 40 27.30 4.15 13.27
C ILE A 40 27.12 3.32 14.55
N VAL A 41 25.96 2.66 14.70
CA VAL A 41 25.69 1.79 15.86
C VAL A 41 26.64 0.60 15.89
N PHE A 42 26.89 -0.04 14.73
CA PHE A 42 27.86 -1.12 14.60
C PHE A 42 29.26 -0.68 15.05
N LEU A 43 29.76 0.47 14.55
CA LEU A 43 31.07 1.01 14.91
C LEU A 43 31.14 1.31 16.41
N PHE A 44 30.09 1.91 16.98
CA PHE A 44 29.99 2.18 18.41
C PHE A 44 30.07 0.90 19.25
N LEU A 45 29.36 -0.16 18.85
CA LEU A 45 29.40 -1.47 19.52
C LEU A 45 30.79 -2.11 19.44
N ILE A 46 31.48 -2.00 18.30
CA ILE A 46 32.86 -2.48 18.14
C ILE A 46 33.82 -1.71 19.06
N ILE A 47 33.73 -0.37 19.08
CA ILE A 47 34.56 0.48 19.95
C ILE A 47 34.35 0.11 21.42
N ILE A 48 33.08 -0.01 21.85
CA ILE A 48 32.74 -0.42 23.20
C ILE A 48 33.27 -1.82 23.52
N SER A 49 33.19 -2.76 22.58
CA SER A 49 33.70 -4.13 22.77
C SER A 49 35.21 -4.14 22.98
N ILE A 50 35.94 -3.32 22.22
CA ILE A 50 37.40 -3.17 22.36
C ILE A 50 37.74 -2.57 23.73
N ILE A 51 37.02 -1.51 24.16
CA ILE A 51 37.19 -0.91 25.49
C ILE A 51 36.93 -1.94 26.60
N PHE A 52 35.90 -2.77 26.45
CA PHE A 52 35.57 -3.81 27.42
C PHE A 52 36.58 -4.94 27.46
N PHE A 53 37.19 -5.30 26.33
CA PHE A 53 38.26 -6.29 26.30
C PHE A 53 39.47 -5.80 27.09
N LEU A 54 39.86 -4.54 26.88
CA LEU A 54 41.04 -3.90 27.47
C LEU A 54 40.90 -3.51 28.95
N ALA A 55 39.69 -3.32 29.48
CA ALA A 55 39.49 -2.92 30.89
C ALA A 55 39.84 -4.05 31.89
N GLU A 56 40.73 -3.86 32.86
CA GLU A 56 40.97 -4.82 33.95
C GLU A 56 40.33 -4.34 35.25
N SER A 57 39.26 -5.00 35.73
CA SER A 57 38.65 -4.74 37.05
C SER A 57 37.39 -5.61 37.30
N PRO A 58 36.94 -5.79 38.57
CA PRO A 58 35.57 -6.21 38.92
C PRO A 58 34.44 -5.45 38.18
N LEU A 59 34.71 -4.28 37.61
CA LEU A 59 33.79 -3.50 36.76
C LEU A 59 33.32 -4.24 35.51
N LYS A 60 34.11 -5.19 34.97
CA LYS A 60 33.72 -6.01 33.81
C LYS A 60 32.39 -6.74 34.04
N LYS A 61 32.14 -7.24 35.26
CA LYS A 61 30.90 -7.98 35.59
C LYS A 61 29.67 -7.10 35.53
N TRP A 62 29.76 -5.90 36.12
CA TRP A 62 28.67 -4.94 36.14
C TRP A 62 28.35 -4.45 34.73
N LEU A 63 29.38 -4.14 33.94
CA LEU A 63 29.21 -3.66 32.55
C LEU A 63 28.55 -4.70 31.65
N PHE A 64 29.06 -5.94 31.59
CA PHE A 64 28.47 -7.00 30.76
C PHE A 64 27.07 -7.42 31.24
N GLY A 65 26.85 -7.44 32.56
CA GLY A 65 25.53 -7.66 33.14
C GLY A 65 24.52 -6.58 32.73
N THR A 66 24.93 -5.31 32.75
CA THR A 66 24.07 -4.19 32.30
C THR A 66 23.74 -4.29 30.81
N VAL A 67 24.71 -4.60 29.95
CA VAL A 67 24.45 -4.78 28.51
C VAL A 67 23.45 -5.92 28.26
N PHE A 68 23.61 -7.04 28.97
CA PHE A 68 22.67 -8.18 28.90
C PHE A 68 21.25 -7.78 29.33
N ILE A 69 21.13 -7.07 30.45
CA ILE A 69 19.84 -6.62 30.99
C ILE A 69 19.18 -5.61 30.04
N LEU A 70 19.94 -4.66 29.49
CA LEU A 70 19.41 -3.69 28.54
C LEU A 70 18.94 -4.37 27.25
N LEU A 71 19.67 -5.34 26.72
CA LEU A 71 19.21 -6.10 25.54
C LEU A 71 17.90 -6.84 25.82
N ILE A 72 17.78 -7.49 26.98
CA ILE A 72 16.55 -8.18 27.38
C ILE A 72 15.41 -7.18 27.54
N LEU A 73 15.67 -6.03 28.16
CA LEU A 73 14.68 -4.98 28.35
C LEU A 73 14.20 -4.43 27.00
N ASP A 74 15.11 -4.12 26.08
CA ASP A 74 14.78 -3.64 24.74
C ASP A 74 13.96 -4.68 23.97
N LEU A 75 14.35 -5.96 24.02
CA LEU A 75 13.58 -7.03 23.38
C LEU A 75 12.18 -7.18 24.01
N ALA A 76 12.08 -7.09 25.34
CA ALA A 76 10.82 -7.13 26.05
C ALA A 76 9.94 -5.92 25.70
N ILE A 77 10.51 -4.72 25.59
CA ILE A 77 9.79 -3.51 25.17
C ILE A 77 9.26 -3.69 23.73
N LEU A 78 10.10 -4.17 22.82
CA LEU A 78 9.69 -4.38 21.42
C LEU A 78 8.57 -5.44 21.29
N LEU A 79 8.61 -6.51 22.08
CA LEU A 79 7.63 -7.59 22.03
C LEU A 79 6.33 -7.28 22.79
N LEU A 80 6.42 -6.59 23.93
CA LEU A 80 5.28 -6.37 24.84
C LEU A 80 4.63 -4.99 24.64
N PHE A 81 5.36 -4.01 24.11
CA PHE A 81 4.90 -2.64 23.91
C PHE A 81 5.11 -2.19 22.46
N PRO A 82 4.41 -2.82 21.49
CA PRO A 82 4.43 -2.33 20.12
C PRO A 82 3.96 -0.86 20.11
N LEU A 83 4.85 0.04 19.65
CA LEU A 83 4.54 1.46 19.51
C LEU A 83 3.23 1.60 18.72
N LYS A 84 2.22 2.27 19.30
CA LYS A 84 0.99 2.57 18.59
C LYS A 84 1.35 3.34 17.32
N ARG A 85 1.00 2.79 16.15
CA ARG A 85 1.12 3.51 14.87
C ARG A 85 0.36 4.83 15.01
N LYS A 86 1.00 5.94 14.67
CA LYS A 86 0.30 7.22 14.55
C LYS A 86 -0.84 7.04 13.54
N SER A 87 -2.04 7.49 13.89
CA SER A 87 -3.14 7.55 12.95
C SER A 87 -2.76 8.44 11.77
N THR A 88 -3.14 8.04 10.56
CA THR A 88 -3.00 8.88 9.38
C THR A 88 -3.75 10.20 9.62
N GLU A 89 -3.06 11.32 9.48
CA GLU A 89 -3.65 12.64 9.59
C GLU A 89 -4.17 13.07 8.22
N ILE A 90 -5.42 13.54 8.17
CA ILE A 90 -6.02 14.08 6.96
C ILE A 90 -5.62 15.55 6.88
N VAL A 91 -4.76 15.88 5.91
CA VAL A 91 -4.29 17.24 5.69
C VAL A 91 -5.23 17.93 4.69
N GLY A 92 -5.77 19.09 5.09
CA GLY A 92 -6.65 19.90 4.23
C GLY A 92 -8.14 19.64 4.39
N GLY A 93 -8.95 20.38 3.62
CA GLY A 93 -10.41 20.24 3.63
C GLY A 93 -10.87 18.98 2.88
N GLN A 94 -11.90 18.32 3.40
CA GLN A 94 -12.53 17.17 2.76
C GLN A 94 -13.79 17.63 2.02
N ASN A 95 -13.66 17.86 0.72
CA ASN A 95 -14.77 18.25 -0.16
C ASN A 95 -15.02 17.16 -1.21
N LYS A 96 -16.27 17.07 -1.68
CA LYS A 96 -16.62 16.20 -2.81
C LYS A 96 -15.80 16.58 -4.04
N VAL A 97 -15.30 15.56 -4.74
CA VAL A 97 -14.61 15.70 -6.02
C VAL A 97 -15.62 15.49 -7.15
N ASP A 98 -15.51 16.26 -8.24
CA ASP A 98 -16.22 15.98 -9.49
C ASP A 98 -15.43 14.90 -10.24
N GLU A 99 -16.02 13.73 -10.50
CA GLU A 99 -15.30 12.64 -11.16
C GLU A 99 -14.85 13.06 -12.56
N ARG A 100 -15.60 13.95 -13.22
CA ARG A 100 -15.24 14.51 -14.53
C ARG A 100 -13.89 15.23 -14.51
N ASP A 101 -13.51 15.80 -13.36
CA ASP A 101 -12.22 16.46 -13.18
C ASP A 101 -11.08 15.44 -12.92
N VAL A 102 -11.36 14.14 -12.73
CA VAL A 102 -10.34 13.10 -12.53
C VAL A 102 -9.70 12.71 -13.86
N ILE A 103 -8.37 12.56 -13.89
CA ILE A 103 -7.62 12.28 -15.13
C ILE A 103 -8.14 11.06 -15.90
N PHE A 104 -8.53 9.98 -15.21
CA PHE A 104 -9.05 8.79 -15.89
C PHE A 104 -10.37 9.04 -16.62
N ALA A 105 -11.26 9.86 -16.06
CA ALA A 105 -12.50 10.25 -16.72
C ALA A 105 -12.21 11.12 -17.95
N ARG A 106 -11.32 12.10 -17.82
CA ARG A 106 -10.92 13.00 -18.92
C ARG A 106 -10.31 12.28 -20.11
N PHE A 107 -9.76 11.09 -19.91
CA PHE A 107 -9.12 10.29 -20.96
C PHE A 107 -10.12 9.45 -21.75
N GLU A 108 -11.37 9.33 -21.28
CA GLU A 108 -12.47 8.76 -22.07
C GLU A 108 -13.15 9.79 -22.98
N TYR A 109 -12.79 11.07 -22.86
CA TYR A 109 -13.37 12.11 -23.70
C TYR A 109 -12.59 12.20 -25.02
N ASP A 110 -13.22 11.74 -26.09
CA ASP A 110 -12.66 11.74 -27.45
C ASP A 110 -12.79 13.12 -28.10
N GLU A 111 -11.71 13.58 -28.75
CA GLU A 111 -11.68 14.87 -29.45
C GLU A 111 -12.80 14.96 -30.49
N GLY A 112 -13.52 16.08 -30.49
CA GLY A 112 -14.66 16.32 -31.38
C GLY A 112 -16.01 15.74 -30.92
N THR A 113 -16.06 15.05 -29.78
CA THR A 113 -17.33 14.67 -29.14
C THR A 113 -17.94 15.82 -28.35
N GLU A 114 -19.26 15.79 -28.14
CA GLU A 114 -19.97 16.77 -27.31
C GLU A 114 -19.42 16.82 -25.89
N THR A 115 -19.09 15.66 -25.32
CA THR A 115 -18.48 15.53 -23.99
C THR A 115 -17.12 16.23 -23.90
N TYR A 116 -16.26 16.05 -24.90
CA TYR A 116 -14.95 16.69 -24.95
C TYR A 116 -15.08 18.22 -25.01
N GLU A 117 -15.91 18.73 -25.93
CA GLU A 117 -16.10 20.17 -26.10
C GLU A 117 -16.76 20.82 -24.87
N GLU A 118 -17.75 20.16 -24.27
CA GLU A 118 -18.37 20.62 -23.01
C GLU A 118 -17.34 20.71 -21.88
N TYR A 119 -16.61 19.61 -21.65
CA TYR A 119 -15.68 19.52 -20.54
C TYR A 119 -14.56 20.56 -20.66
N TYR A 120 -13.87 20.62 -21.81
CA TYR A 120 -12.76 21.57 -21.99
C TYR A 120 -13.23 23.02 -22.22
N GLY A 121 -14.49 23.23 -22.63
CA GLY A 121 -15.12 24.55 -22.59
C GLY A 121 -15.27 25.08 -21.16
N ARG A 122 -15.62 24.20 -20.21
CA ARG A 122 -15.73 24.52 -18.77
C ARG A 122 -14.37 24.54 -18.05
N ARG A 123 -13.43 23.67 -18.48
CA ARG A 123 -12.12 23.43 -17.85
C ARG A 123 -10.95 23.56 -18.84
N PRO A 124 -10.74 24.74 -19.45
CA PRO A 124 -9.70 24.92 -20.47
C PRO A 124 -8.27 24.72 -19.93
N GLU A 125 -8.06 24.86 -18.62
CA GLU A 125 -6.78 24.67 -17.96
C GLU A 125 -6.18 23.26 -18.12
N TYR A 126 -7.02 22.24 -18.30
CA TYR A 126 -6.57 20.86 -18.47
C TYR A 126 -6.30 20.48 -19.92
N LYS A 127 -6.85 21.21 -20.89
CA LYS A 127 -6.79 20.83 -22.31
C LYS A 127 -5.37 20.61 -22.79
N LYS A 128 -4.49 21.58 -22.55
CA LYS A 128 -3.11 21.52 -23.02
C LYS A 128 -2.35 20.32 -22.46
N ILE A 129 -2.45 20.06 -21.15
CA ILE A 129 -1.72 18.95 -20.53
C ILE A 129 -2.29 17.61 -20.99
N ASP A 130 -3.62 17.47 -21.07
CA ASP A 130 -4.24 16.22 -21.47
C ASP A 130 -4.01 15.92 -22.97
N ASP A 131 -4.02 16.93 -23.85
CA ASP A 131 -3.67 16.79 -25.26
C ASP A 131 -2.20 16.35 -25.46
N GLU A 132 -1.27 16.83 -24.63
CA GLU A 132 0.11 16.33 -24.66
C GLU A 132 0.21 14.87 -24.19
N ILE A 133 -0.58 14.47 -23.20
CA ILE A 133 -0.55 13.09 -22.71
C ILE A 133 -1.19 12.12 -23.73
N ARG A 134 -2.27 12.53 -24.42
CA ARG A 134 -2.91 11.73 -25.49
C ARG A 134 -1.99 11.36 -26.64
N LYS A 135 -0.87 12.08 -26.83
CA LYS A 135 0.14 11.75 -27.84
C LYS A 135 0.95 10.50 -27.49
N PHE A 136 0.99 10.10 -26.22
CA PHE A 136 1.68 8.90 -25.81
C PHE A 136 0.84 7.65 -26.16
N PRO A 137 1.49 6.55 -26.58
CA PRO A 137 0.78 5.30 -26.82
C PRO A 137 0.15 4.80 -25.52
N ASP A 138 -1.06 4.27 -25.62
CA ASP A 138 -1.76 3.68 -24.48
C ASP A 138 -1.09 2.38 -24.01
N ILE A 139 -1.35 1.98 -22.75
CA ILE A 139 -0.66 0.94 -21.99
C ILE A 139 -0.75 -0.46 -22.63
N LEU A 140 -1.77 -0.69 -23.48
CA LEU A 140 -1.99 -1.93 -24.25
C LEU A 140 -2.02 -1.70 -25.77
N SER A 141 -1.52 -0.55 -26.23
CA SER A 141 -1.45 -0.25 -27.67
C SER A 141 -0.52 -1.22 -28.41
N HIS A 142 -0.73 -1.39 -29.73
CA HIS A 142 0.05 -2.30 -30.58
C HIS A 142 1.58 -2.17 -30.44
N SER A 143 2.06 -0.94 -30.21
CA SER A 143 3.48 -0.63 -30.00
C SER A 143 4.05 -1.28 -28.73
N HIS A 144 3.25 -1.36 -27.66
CA HIS A 144 3.60 -2.03 -26.40
C HIS A 144 3.44 -3.55 -26.54
N SER A 145 2.35 -4.00 -27.15
CA SER A 145 2.02 -5.42 -27.33
C SER A 145 3.09 -6.21 -28.08
N LYS A 146 3.85 -5.58 -28.99
CA LYS A 146 4.96 -6.26 -29.70
C LYS A 146 6.15 -6.62 -28.81
N LYS A 147 6.37 -5.93 -27.69
CA LYS A 147 7.53 -6.20 -26.81
C LYS A 147 7.37 -7.49 -26.03
N ASN A 148 6.15 -7.73 -25.53
CA ASN A 148 5.80 -8.95 -24.82
C ASN A 148 4.36 -9.37 -25.17
N PRO A 149 4.16 -10.04 -26.31
CA PRO A 149 2.82 -10.30 -26.84
C PRO A 149 1.99 -11.20 -25.93
N ILE A 150 2.60 -12.16 -25.23
CA ILE A 150 1.89 -13.07 -24.35
C ILE A 150 1.35 -12.33 -23.13
N LEU A 151 2.20 -11.56 -22.43
CA LEU A 151 1.76 -10.81 -21.26
C LEU A 151 0.75 -9.71 -21.61
N SER A 152 0.93 -9.07 -22.77
CA SER A 152 -0.01 -8.03 -23.22
C SER A 152 -1.37 -8.63 -23.59
N ALA A 153 -1.40 -9.80 -24.24
CA ALA A 153 -2.64 -10.51 -24.54
C ALA A 153 -3.35 -11.00 -23.27
N LEU A 154 -2.59 -11.48 -22.27
CA LEU A 154 -3.15 -11.87 -20.98
C LEU A 154 -3.79 -10.67 -20.27
N ALA A 155 -3.06 -9.56 -20.14
CA ALA A 155 -3.60 -8.35 -19.53
C ALA A 155 -4.84 -7.82 -20.28
N SER A 156 -4.82 -7.82 -21.61
CA SER A 156 -5.99 -7.44 -22.42
C SER A 156 -7.21 -8.31 -22.09
N ALA A 157 -7.04 -9.63 -22.03
CA ALA A 157 -8.13 -10.55 -21.72
C ALA A 157 -8.68 -10.36 -20.30
N GLU A 158 -7.83 -10.01 -19.33
CA GLU A 158 -8.25 -9.70 -17.95
C GLU A 158 -9.10 -8.42 -17.91
N PHE A 159 -8.69 -7.35 -18.60
CA PHE A 159 -9.47 -6.11 -18.67
C PHE A 159 -10.76 -6.28 -19.48
N ASP A 160 -10.72 -7.02 -20.59
CA ASP A 160 -11.92 -7.34 -21.37
C ASP A 160 -12.95 -8.10 -20.52
N PHE A 161 -12.49 -9.06 -19.70
CA PHE A 161 -13.35 -9.76 -18.75
C PHE A 161 -13.94 -8.82 -17.70
N LEU A 162 -13.13 -7.92 -17.14
CA LEU A 162 -13.55 -6.94 -16.14
C LEU A 162 -14.63 -5.97 -16.70
N GLU A 163 -14.45 -5.46 -17.92
CA GLU A 163 -15.39 -4.56 -18.57
C GLU A 163 -16.79 -5.17 -18.68
N HIS A 164 -16.88 -6.48 -18.97
CA HIS A 164 -18.15 -7.20 -19.01
C HIS A 164 -18.84 -7.35 -17.64
N GLN A 165 -18.14 -7.10 -16.53
CA GLN A 165 -18.69 -7.18 -15.17
C GLN A 165 -19.14 -5.82 -14.61
N LEU A 166 -18.81 -4.70 -15.24
CA LEU A 166 -19.08 -3.36 -14.69
C LEU A 166 -20.55 -3.12 -14.34
N THR A 167 -21.48 -3.71 -15.13
CA THR A 167 -22.93 -3.57 -14.91
C THR A 167 -23.49 -4.53 -13.85
N GLN A 168 -22.67 -5.42 -13.29
CA GLN A 168 -23.08 -6.46 -12.34
C GLN A 168 -22.78 -6.12 -10.88
N VAL A 169 -22.29 -4.90 -10.60
CA VAL A 169 -21.92 -4.46 -9.23
C VAL A 169 -23.12 -4.15 -8.33
N SER A 170 -24.31 -3.98 -8.92
CA SER A 170 -25.56 -3.72 -8.22
C SER A 170 -26.62 -4.78 -8.52
N GLY A 171 -27.58 -4.94 -7.62
CA GLY A 171 -28.62 -5.97 -7.76
C GLY A 171 -29.89 -5.64 -6.99
N ARG A 172 -30.90 -6.50 -7.13
CA ARG A 172 -32.17 -6.35 -6.39
C ARG A 172 -31.96 -6.69 -4.92
N GLU A 173 -32.33 -5.77 -4.03
CA GLU A 173 -32.36 -6.07 -2.60
C GLU A 173 -33.38 -7.18 -2.28
N SER A 174 -33.00 -8.09 -1.39
CA SER A 174 -33.95 -9.06 -0.83
C SER A 174 -34.99 -8.34 0.04
N ARG A 175 -36.25 -8.79 -0.06
CA ARG A 175 -37.33 -8.35 0.83
C ARG A 175 -37.13 -8.87 2.25
N GLU A 176 -36.49 -10.02 2.40
CA GLU A 176 -36.18 -10.62 3.69
C GLU A 176 -34.84 -10.09 4.19
N LYS A 177 -34.87 -9.34 5.30
CA LYS A 177 -33.69 -8.77 5.95
C LYS A 177 -33.42 -9.50 7.26
N SER A 178 -32.20 -9.99 7.44
CA SER A 178 -31.77 -10.57 8.71
C SER A 178 -31.43 -9.46 9.71
N GLN A 179 -32.09 -9.46 10.87
CA GLN A 179 -31.82 -8.51 11.95
C GLN A 179 -30.79 -9.08 12.91
N LEU A 180 -29.51 -8.91 12.57
CA LEU A 180 -28.40 -9.29 13.44
C LEU A 180 -27.82 -8.07 14.17
N PRO A 181 -27.22 -8.26 15.35
CA PRO A 181 -26.44 -7.22 16.01
C PRO A 181 -25.33 -6.68 15.09
N PRO A 182 -25.00 -5.37 15.12
CA PRO A 182 -23.96 -4.79 14.26
C PRO A 182 -22.58 -5.47 14.39
N SER A 183 -22.24 -5.96 15.58
CA SER A 183 -21.01 -6.71 15.84
C SER A 183 -20.98 -8.04 15.09
N GLU A 184 -22.11 -8.73 15.00
CA GLU A 184 -22.25 -9.98 14.29
C GLU A 184 -22.24 -9.76 12.77
N ASN A 185 -22.96 -8.75 12.28
CA ASN A 185 -22.89 -8.34 10.87
C ASN A 185 -21.45 -8.03 10.44
N THR A 186 -20.73 -7.24 11.25
CA THR A 186 -19.32 -6.92 11.00
C THR A 186 -18.46 -8.19 10.92
N ARG A 187 -18.66 -9.13 11.86
CA ARG A 187 -17.92 -10.40 11.89
C ARG A 187 -18.21 -11.25 10.66
N ILE A 188 -19.46 -11.36 10.24
CA ILE A 188 -19.89 -12.17 9.09
C ILE A 188 -19.36 -11.56 7.79
N ILE A 189 -19.54 -10.26 7.57
CA ILE A 189 -19.05 -9.55 6.39
C ILE A 189 -17.53 -9.73 6.25
N LYS A 190 -16.76 -9.52 7.31
CA LYS A 190 -15.29 -9.72 7.26
C LYS A 190 -14.90 -11.17 6.96
N LYS A 191 -15.66 -12.15 7.44
CA LYS A 191 -15.45 -13.57 7.09
C LYS A 191 -15.76 -13.85 5.62
N ILE A 192 -16.83 -13.26 5.09
CA ILE A 192 -17.19 -13.37 3.66
C ILE A 192 -16.09 -12.75 2.81
N MET A 193 -15.64 -11.52 3.12
CA MET A 193 -14.56 -10.87 2.38
C MET A 193 -13.28 -11.72 2.37
N LYS A 194 -12.89 -12.27 3.52
CA LYS A 194 -11.75 -13.17 3.61
C LYS A 194 -11.94 -14.47 2.81
N TYR A 195 -13.14 -15.04 2.85
CA TYR A 195 -13.49 -16.22 2.05
C TYR A 195 -13.39 -15.94 0.54
N LEU A 196 -13.76 -14.73 0.12
CA LEU A 196 -13.66 -14.26 -1.26
C LEU A 196 -12.26 -13.76 -1.65
N GLY A 197 -11.25 -13.92 -0.79
CA GLY A 197 -9.85 -13.63 -1.15
C GLY A 197 -9.25 -12.36 -0.55
N SER A 198 -10.00 -11.53 0.19
CA SER A 198 -9.42 -10.32 0.79
C SER A 198 -8.33 -10.64 1.83
N ASP A 199 -7.17 -10.01 1.72
CA ASP A 199 -6.10 -10.09 2.72
C ASP A 199 -6.42 -9.24 3.95
N HIS A 200 -6.99 -8.06 3.70
CA HIS A 200 -7.41 -7.12 4.73
C HIS A 200 -8.79 -6.55 4.43
N SER A 201 -9.57 -6.31 5.49
CA SER A 201 -10.87 -5.64 5.37
C SER A 201 -11.24 -4.81 6.61
N GLY A 202 -11.91 -3.70 6.34
CA GLY A 202 -12.39 -2.71 7.30
C GLY A 202 -13.81 -2.27 6.98
N ILE A 203 -14.51 -1.80 8.00
CA ILE A 203 -15.85 -1.20 7.86
C ILE A 203 -15.81 0.14 8.58
N CYS A 204 -16.29 1.18 7.92
CA CYS A 204 -16.35 2.54 8.46
C CYS A 204 -17.68 3.22 8.10
N LEU A 205 -17.96 4.37 8.71
CA LEU A 205 -19.03 5.25 8.24
C LEU A 205 -18.63 5.82 6.87
N LEU A 206 -19.60 5.87 5.95
CA LEU A 206 -19.38 6.51 4.66
C LEU A 206 -19.28 8.02 4.86
N ASN A 207 -18.12 8.59 4.55
CA ASN A 207 -17.96 10.03 4.50
C ASN A 207 -18.28 10.53 3.09
N GLN A 208 -19.34 11.35 2.99
CA GLN A 208 -19.81 11.89 1.72
C GLN A 208 -18.78 12.75 0.99
N ALA A 209 -17.78 13.29 1.67
CA ALA A 209 -16.68 14.02 1.03
C ALA A 209 -15.84 13.14 0.07
N TYR A 210 -15.87 11.81 0.23
CA TYR A 210 -15.14 10.86 -0.61
C TYR A 210 -16.00 10.20 -1.70
N VAL A 211 -17.26 10.61 -1.82
CA VAL A 211 -18.13 10.20 -2.92
C VAL A 211 -18.03 11.25 -4.01
N TYR A 212 -17.79 10.82 -5.26
CA TYR A 212 -17.81 11.75 -6.38
C TYR A 212 -19.17 12.45 -6.51
N SER A 213 -19.17 13.67 -7.06
CA SER A 213 -20.39 14.46 -7.20
C SER A 213 -21.19 14.14 -8.45
N HIS A 214 -20.51 13.90 -9.57
CA HIS A 214 -21.10 13.60 -10.87
C HIS A 214 -20.32 12.48 -11.53
N VAL A 215 -21.00 11.70 -12.36
CA VAL A 215 -20.43 10.65 -13.18
C VAL A 215 -19.49 11.27 -14.21
N GLY A 216 -18.23 10.86 -14.17
CA GLY A 216 -17.20 11.22 -15.15
C GLY A 216 -16.82 10.07 -16.07
N ARG A 217 -16.97 8.83 -15.58
CA ARG A 217 -16.64 7.58 -16.27
C ARG A 217 -17.77 6.58 -16.07
N GLY A 218 -18.05 5.80 -17.12
CA GLY A 218 -19.17 4.86 -17.15
C GLY A 218 -19.01 3.61 -16.27
N PRO A 219 -20.04 2.75 -16.22
CA PRO A 219 -21.10 2.57 -17.22
C PRO A 219 -22.29 3.56 -17.13
N GLU A 220 -22.39 4.36 -16.08
CA GLU A 220 -23.46 5.33 -15.88
C GLU A 220 -23.38 6.52 -16.86
N HIS A 221 -24.47 7.30 -16.95
CA HIS A 221 -24.53 8.43 -17.89
C HIS A 221 -23.64 9.60 -17.43
N TYR A 222 -22.82 10.10 -18.35
CA TYR A 222 -21.95 11.25 -18.12
C TYR A 222 -22.72 12.45 -17.54
N SER A 223 -22.12 13.12 -16.55
CA SER A 223 -22.68 14.27 -15.83
C SER A 223 -23.93 14.00 -14.99
N GLU A 224 -24.38 12.75 -14.85
CA GLU A 224 -25.43 12.42 -13.89
C GLU A 224 -24.94 12.65 -12.45
N GLU A 225 -25.80 13.17 -11.58
CA GLU A 225 -25.49 13.40 -10.16
C GLU A 225 -25.40 12.06 -9.40
N ILE A 226 -24.29 11.82 -8.70
CA ILE A 226 -24.08 10.59 -7.93
C ILE A 226 -24.73 10.72 -6.55
N LYS A 227 -25.75 9.89 -6.29
CA LYS A 227 -26.48 9.84 -5.02
C LYS A 227 -26.25 8.51 -4.30
N LEU A 228 -25.36 8.54 -3.30
CA LEU A 228 -25.03 7.36 -2.49
C LEU A 228 -25.54 7.53 -1.05
N GLU A 229 -26.63 6.85 -0.71
CA GLU A 229 -27.33 7.00 0.58
C GLU A 229 -26.90 5.97 1.64
N HIS A 230 -25.91 5.14 1.34
CA HIS A 230 -25.45 4.11 2.27
C HIS A 230 -24.78 4.72 3.53
N LYS A 231 -25.05 4.11 4.69
CA LYS A 231 -24.46 4.56 5.96
C LYS A 231 -23.01 4.14 6.15
N TYR A 232 -22.64 2.98 5.62
CA TYR A 232 -21.34 2.35 5.85
C TYR A 232 -20.63 2.08 4.54
N ALA A 233 -19.31 2.09 4.58
CA ALA A 233 -18.44 1.60 3.53
C ALA A 233 -17.66 0.38 4.02
N ILE A 234 -17.52 -0.61 3.14
CA ILE A 234 -16.64 -1.76 3.36
C ILE A 234 -15.43 -1.55 2.46
N ALA A 235 -14.26 -1.46 3.07
CA ALA A 235 -12.99 -1.36 2.35
C ALA A 235 -12.23 -2.67 2.51
N PHE A 236 -11.62 -3.15 1.44
CA PHE A 236 -10.77 -4.33 1.46
C PHE A 236 -9.52 -4.11 0.60
N ALA A 237 -8.52 -4.95 0.81
CA ALA A 237 -7.28 -4.93 0.06
C ALA A 237 -6.91 -6.35 -0.34
N LEU A 238 -6.32 -6.45 -1.53
CA LEU A 238 -5.73 -7.64 -2.11
C LEU A 238 -4.23 -7.38 -2.26
N GLU A 239 -3.41 -8.31 -1.79
CA GLU A 239 -1.97 -8.26 -1.95
C GLU A 239 -1.59 -8.55 -3.40
N MET A 240 -0.78 -7.66 -3.97
CA MET A 240 -0.20 -7.85 -5.30
C MET A 240 1.14 -8.59 -5.18
N ASP A 241 1.51 -9.38 -6.19
CA ASP A 241 2.83 -10.01 -6.29
C ASP A 241 3.95 -8.95 -6.37
N LEU A 242 4.81 -8.93 -5.36
CA LEU A 242 5.91 -7.96 -5.26
C LEU A 242 6.86 -8.02 -6.46
N GLY A 243 7.14 -9.21 -7.00
CA GLY A 243 8.05 -9.38 -8.14
C GLY A 243 7.49 -8.76 -9.42
N MET A 244 6.18 -8.95 -9.66
CA MET A 244 5.48 -8.36 -10.79
C MET A 244 5.35 -6.84 -10.63
N VAL A 245 5.03 -6.36 -9.43
CA VAL A 245 4.96 -4.92 -9.14
C VAL A 245 6.33 -4.24 -9.30
N ALA A 246 7.40 -4.85 -8.80
CA ALA A 246 8.76 -4.33 -8.90
C ALA A 246 9.29 -4.24 -10.34
N SER A 247 8.61 -4.88 -11.30
CA SER A 247 8.94 -4.80 -12.72
C SER A 247 8.45 -3.50 -13.39
N ALA A 248 7.68 -2.67 -12.69
CA ALA A 248 7.15 -1.42 -13.23
C ALA A 248 8.26 -0.54 -13.85
N PRO A 249 8.02 0.05 -15.04
CA PRO A 249 6.75 0.11 -15.78
C PRO A 249 6.59 -0.98 -16.87
N LYS A 250 7.18 -2.17 -16.73
CA LYS A 250 7.09 -3.25 -17.74
C LYS A 250 5.76 -4.02 -17.67
N GLU A 251 5.51 -4.87 -18.65
CA GLU A 251 4.24 -5.61 -18.81
C GLU A 251 3.78 -6.43 -17.60
N PRO A 252 4.65 -7.04 -16.75
CA PRO A 252 4.16 -7.84 -15.62
C PRO A 252 3.35 -7.05 -14.58
N ILE A 253 3.61 -5.76 -14.33
CA ILE A 253 2.75 -4.97 -13.41
C ILE A 253 1.33 -4.81 -13.97
N ILE A 254 1.18 -4.76 -15.30
CA ILE A 254 -0.13 -4.63 -15.94
C ILE A 254 -0.94 -5.92 -15.75
N VAL A 255 -0.31 -7.08 -15.98
CA VAL A 255 -0.92 -8.40 -15.73
C VAL A 255 -1.32 -8.55 -14.26
N GLU A 256 -0.43 -8.20 -13.33
CA GLU A 256 -0.77 -8.31 -11.90
C GLU A 256 -1.92 -7.37 -11.52
N THR A 257 -1.98 -6.18 -12.13
CA THR A 257 -3.08 -5.25 -11.92
C THR A 257 -4.40 -5.82 -12.47
N GLY A 258 -4.41 -6.29 -13.71
CA GLY A 258 -5.59 -6.89 -14.34
C GLY A 258 -6.13 -8.06 -13.53
N LYS A 259 -5.26 -9.01 -13.19
CA LYS A 259 -5.59 -10.15 -12.31
C LYS A 259 -6.24 -9.73 -10.99
N LYS A 260 -5.72 -8.70 -10.30
CA LYS A 260 -6.23 -8.25 -9.00
C LYS A 260 -7.52 -7.44 -9.06
N TYR A 261 -7.90 -6.94 -10.23
CA TYR A 261 -9.25 -6.44 -10.46
C TYR A 261 -10.26 -7.57 -10.71
N VAL A 262 -9.81 -8.69 -11.28
CA VAL A 262 -10.65 -9.84 -11.64
C VAL A 262 -10.92 -10.78 -10.46
N GLU A 263 -9.87 -11.09 -9.68
CA GLU A 263 -9.93 -11.95 -8.48
C GLU A 263 -10.35 -11.20 -7.22
#